data_AF-Q70UW7-F1
#
_entry.id   AF-Q70UW7-F1
#
_cell.length_a   1.000
_cell.length_b   1.000
_cell.length_c   1.000
_cell.angle_alpha   90.00
_cell.angle_beta   90.00
_cell.angle_gamma   90.00
#
_symmetry.space_group_name_H-M   'P 1'
#
loop_
_entity.id
_entity.type
_entity.pdbx_description
1 polymer ?
#
loop_
_entity_poly.entity_id
_entity_poly.type
_entity_poly.pdbx_seq_one_letter_code
_entity_poly.pdbx_strand_id
1 'polypeptide(L)' 'DLLQKHALVEADIGIQAERVRGVNASAQKFATDGEGYKPCDPQVIRDRVAHA' A
#
# COMPACT_ATOMS: atom_id res chain seq x y z
N ASP A 1 -0.45 -31.06 8.37
CA ASP A 1 -0.11 -30.43 7.09
C ASP A 1 -1.00 -29.21 6.77
N LEU A 2 -2.33 -29.37 6.62
CA LEU A 2 -3.24 -28.26 6.30
C LEU A 2 -3.19 -27.10 7.29
N LEU A 3 -3.23 -27.38 8.61
CA LEU A 3 -3.18 -26.35 9.64
C LEU A 3 -1.86 -25.56 9.64
N GLN A 4 -0.75 -26.23 9.36
CA GLN A 4 0.56 -25.57 9.27
C GLN A 4 0.63 -24.66 8.05
N LYS A 5 0.10 -25.11 6.90
CA LYS A 5 -0.01 -24.28 5.69
C LYS A 5 -0.90 -23.06 5.92
N HIS A 6 -2.02 -23.22 6.62
CA HIS A 6 -2.90 -22.11 6.98
C HIS A 6 -2.18 -21.06 7.81
N ALA A 7 -1.47 -21.48 8.87
CA ALA A 7 -0.72 -20.57 9.73
C ALA A 7 0.36 -19.78 8.97
N LEU A 8 1.04 -20.42 8.01
CA LEU A 8 2.02 -19.75 7.14
C LEU A 8 1.34 -18.71 6.23
N VAL A 9 0.21 -19.06 5.63
CA VAL A 9 -0.55 -18.14 4.77
C VAL A 9 -1.06 -16.93 5.56
N GLU A 10 -1.57 -17.13 6.78
CA GLU A 10 -2.02 -16.02 7.63
C GLU A 10 -0.86 -15.08 7.99
N ALA A 11 0.32 -15.62 8.29
CA ALA A 11 1.51 -14.83 8.56
C ALA A 11 1.94 -14.02 7.31
N ASP A 12 1.94 -14.65 6.14
CA ASP A 12 2.28 -14.00 4.87
C ASP A 12 1.29 -12.89 4.51
N ILE A 13 -0.02 -13.10 4.73
CA ILE A 13 -1.06 -12.08 4.54
C ILE A 13 -0.77 -10.87 5.44
N GLY A 14 -0.43 -11.09 6.71
CA GLY A 14 -0.09 -10.02 7.64
C GLY A 14 1.11 -9.18 7.16
N ILE A 15 2.16 -9.84 6.67
CA ILE A 15 3.36 -9.19 6.13
C ILE A 15 3.03 -8.41 4.84
N GLN A 16 2.26 -9.00 3.92
CA GLN A 16 1.87 -8.30 2.69
C GLN A 16 0.99 -7.08 2.99
N ALA A 17 0.08 -7.18 3.95
CA ALA A 17 -0.75 -6.06 4.36
C ALA A 17 0.08 -4.89 4.90
N GLU A 18 1.12 -5.17 5.71
CA GLU A 18 2.05 -4.13 6.18
C GLU A 18 2.84 -3.51 5.03
N ARG A 19 3.30 -4.32 4.08
CA ARG A 19 4.00 -3.84 2.89
C ARG A 19 3.14 -2.90 2.05
N VAL A 20 1.87 -3.26 1.83
CA VAL A 20 0.90 -2.42 1.10
C VAL A 20 0.69 -1.10 1.83
N ARG A 21 0.50 -1.12 3.16
CA ARG A 21 0.39 0.10 3.97
C ARG A 21 1.61 1.00 3.83
N GLY A 22 2.82 0.45 3.90
CA GLY A 22 4.06 1.21 3.76
C GLY A 22 4.23 1.87 2.39
N VAL A 23 3.86 1.15 1.31
CA VAL A 23 3.86 1.69 -0.06
C VAL A 23 2.84 2.80 -0.20
N ASN A 24 1.60 2.59 0.28
CA ASN A 24 0.53 3.57 0.20
C ASN A 24 0.88 4.86 0.96
N ALA A 25 1.42 4.74 2.18
CA ALA A 25 1.89 5.88 2.97
C ALA A 25 3.02 6.66 2.27
N SER A 26 3.92 5.96 1.58
CA SER A 26 4.98 6.61 0.80
C SER A 26 4.42 7.32 -0.44
N ALA A 27 3.46 6.72 -1.13
CA ALA A 27 2.82 7.29 -2.31
C ALA A 27 2.00 8.55 -1.97
N GLN A 28 1.29 8.55 -0.83
CA GLN A 28 0.46 9.68 -0.39
C GLN A 28 1.25 10.99 -0.25
N LYS A 29 2.56 10.94 0.02
CA LYS A 29 3.43 12.12 0.09
C LYS A 29 3.39 12.93 -1.22
N PHE A 30 3.27 12.24 -2.35
CA PHE A 30 3.19 12.85 -3.69
C PHE A 30 1.78 13.31 -4.07
N ALA A 31 0.77 13.02 -3.25
CA ALA A 31 -0.61 13.46 -3.45
C ALA A 31 -0.99 14.69 -2.62
N THR A 32 0.01 15.40 -2.08
CA THR A 32 -0.18 16.64 -1.32
C THR A 32 -0.24 17.86 -2.25
N ASP A 33 -1.07 18.84 -1.92
CA ASP A 33 -1.33 20.01 -2.77
C ASP A 33 -0.21 21.09 -2.71
N GLY A 34 1.02 20.70 -2.35
CA GLY A 34 2.17 21.59 -2.22
C GLY A 34 2.97 21.83 -3.51
N GLU A 35 3.92 22.76 -3.42
CA GLU A 35 4.99 22.99 -4.38
C GLU A 35 6.06 21.90 -4.18
N GLY A 36 6.26 21.03 -5.19
CA GLY A 36 7.18 19.90 -5.09
C GLY A 36 7.09 18.98 -6.31
N TYR A 37 7.97 17.97 -6.34
CA TYR A 37 7.95 16.97 -7.41
C TYR A 37 6.63 16.18 -7.42
N LYS A 38 5.97 16.18 -8.57
CA LYS A 38 4.72 15.43 -8.83
C LYS A 38 4.95 14.44 -9.97
N PRO A 39 5.11 13.13 -9.68
CA PRO A 39 5.40 12.13 -10.72
C PRO A 39 4.20 11.89 -11.65
N CYS A 40 2.98 12.14 -11.18
CA CYS A 40 1.73 12.05 -11.92
C CYS A 40 0.68 12.97 -11.27
N ASP A 41 -0.52 13.02 -11.83
CA ASP A 41 -1.66 13.71 -11.21
C ASP A 41 -1.94 13.12 -9.80
N PRO A 42 -1.97 13.94 -8.73
CA PRO A 42 -2.32 13.51 -7.38
C PRO A 42 -3.58 12.66 -7.27
N GLN A 43 -4.57 12.85 -8.15
CA GLN A 43 -5.79 12.03 -8.16
C GLN A 43 -5.51 10.56 -8.48
N VAL A 44 -4.57 10.28 -9.40
CA VAL A 44 -4.20 8.91 -9.75
C VAL A 44 -3.66 8.15 -8.53
N ILE A 45 -2.93 8.85 -7.65
CA ILE A 45 -2.41 8.29 -6.41
C ILE A 45 -3.55 8.09 -5.41
N ARG A 46 -4.42 9.10 -5.23
CA ARG A 46 -5.58 9.02 -4.32
C ARG A 46 -6.49 7.84 -4.67
N ASP A 47 -6.82 7.68 -5.95
CA ASP A 47 -7.66 6.59 -6.44
C ASP A 47 -7.00 5.22 -6.18
N ARG A 48 -5.72 5.07 -6.53
CA ARG A 48 -4.99 3.82 -6.31
C ARG A 48 -4.91 3.45 -4.84
N VAL A 49 -4.63 4.42 -3.95
CA VAL A 49 -4.52 4.16 -2.51
C VAL A 49 -5.88 3.86 -1.88
N ALA A 50 -6.97 4.48 -2.36
CA ALA A 50 -8.32 4.21 -1.84
C ALA A 50 -8.83 2.80 -2.20
N HIS A 51 -8.26 2.16 -3.23
CA HIS A 51 -8.66 0.84 -3.71
C HIS A 51 -7.64 -0.28 -3.43
N ALA A 52 -6.58 -0.01 -2.67
CA ALA A 52 -5.47 -0.93 -2.40
C ALA A 52 -5.46 -1.47 -0.96
#